data_AF-A0A1C6DLW0-F1
#
_entry.id   AF-A0A1C6DLW0-F1
#
_cell.length_a   1.000
_cell.length_b   1.000
_cell.length_c   1.000
_cell.angle_alpha   90.00
_cell.angle_beta   90.00
_cell.angle_gamma   90.00
#
_symmetry.space_group_name_H-M   'P 1'
#
loop_
_entity.id
_entity.type
_entity.pdbx_description
1 polymer ?
#
loop_
_entity_poly.entity_id
_entity_poly.type
_entity_poly.pdbx_seq_one_letter_code
_entity_poly.pdbx_strand_id
1 'polypeptide(L)'
;MLTYERMRKYEGAWHLERWNLFPECVVFECRGEEALTQALQILHRELPLAETGEKEIFSVGEDEERILREIFGSEKNLPMSKGVIRGGRVQITEGPLRGREQMIRKVDRHKRLAFLKMENAGNEICLKAGLEITEKTA
;
A
#
# COMPACT_ATOMS: atom_id res chain seq x y z
N MET A 1 12.88 0.90 2.29
CA MET A 1 11.76 1.71 1.76
C MET A 1 10.76 0.75 1.13
N LEU A 2 9.46 0.96 1.33
CA LEU A 2 8.41 0.09 0.76
C LEU A 2 8.06 0.56 -0.65
N THR A 3 8.08 -0.35 -1.62
CA THR A 3 7.77 -0.07 -3.02
C THR A 3 6.65 -0.96 -3.55
N TYR A 4 5.99 -0.55 -4.63
CA TYR A 4 5.07 -1.40 -5.38
C TYR A 4 5.38 -1.31 -6.87
N GLU A 5 5.04 -2.39 -7.58
CA GLU A 5 5.12 -2.43 -9.03
C GLU A 5 3.88 -1.85 -9.68
N ARG A 6 4.06 -1.14 -10.78
CA ARG A 6 2.98 -0.63 -11.62
C ARG A 6 3.35 -0.73 -13.09
N MET A 7 2.32 -0.84 -13.92
CA MET A 7 2.46 -0.79 -15.37
C MET A 7 2.25 0.65 -15.84
N ARG A 8 3.19 1.17 -16.64
CA ARG A 8 3.09 2.47 -17.29
C ARG A 8 3.29 2.33 -18.78
N LYS A 9 2.45 2.99 -19.58
CA LYS A 9 2.59 3.01 -21.04
C LYS A 9 3.30 4.28 -21.48
N TYR A 10 4.44 4.13 -22.14
CA TYR A 10 5.17 5.21 -22.81
C TYR A 10 5.91 4.61 -24.01
N GLU A 11 6.24 5.44 -25.00
CA GLU A 11 6.94 5.00 -26.22
C GLU A 11 6.25 3.81 -26.94
N GLY A 12 4.93 3.70 -26.81
CA GLY A 12 4.14 2.64 -27.42
C GLY A 12 4.14 1.29 -26.69
N ALA A 13 5.01 1.09 -25.69
CA ALA A 13 5.15 -0.16 -24.94
C ALA A 13 4.68 -0.03 -23.48
N TRP A 14 4.37 -1.17 -22.87
CA TRP A 14 4.10 -1.26 -21.43
C TRP A 14 5.39 -1.58 -20.70
N HIS A 15 5.69 -0.78 -19.67
CA HIS A 15 6.87 -0.94 -18.84
C HIS A 15 6.46 -1.18 -17.40
N LEU A 16 7.11 -2.16 -16.77
CA LEU A 16 6.99 -2.42 -15.35
C LEU A 16 7.94 -1.47 -14.60
N GLU A 17 7.39 -0.65 -13.71
CA GLU A 17 8.14 0.30 -12.89
C GLU A 17 7.94 -0.02 -11.41
N ARG A 18 8.98 0.22 -10.60
CA ARG A 18 8.88 0.24 -9.13
C ARG A 18 8.66 1.67 -8.65
N TRP A 19 7.72 1.87 -7.74
CA TRP A 19 7.38 3.19 -7.20
C TRP A 19 7.32 3.16 -5.68
N ASN A 20 7.67 4.27 -5.03
CA ASN A 20 7.58 4.41 -3.57
C ASN A 20 6.12 4.37 -3.15
N LEU A 21 5.79 3.47 -2.21
CA LEU A 21 4.42 3.34 -1.71
C LEU A 21 3.99 4.61 -0.95
N PHE A 22 4.92 5.16 -0.17
CA PHE A 22 4.75 6.39 0.59
C PHE A 22 5.87 7.38 0.24
N PRO A 23 5.72 8.18 -0.83
CA PRO A 23 6.76 9.12 -1.25
C PRO A 23 7.09 10.20 -0.21
N GLU A 24 6.14 10.53 0.67
CA GLU A 24 6.23 11.63 1.64
C GLU A 24 6.16 11.14 3.10
N CYS A 25 6.31 9.83 3.34
CA CYS A 25 6.26 9.27 4.68
C CYS A 25 7.58 8.59 5.05
N VAL A 26 7.94 8.69 6.32
CA VAL A 26 9.03 7.93 6.94
C VAL A 26 8.41 6.81 7.76
N VAL A 27 8.88 5.57 7.54
CA VAL A 27 8.40 4.38 8.27
C VAL A 27 9.49 3.96 9.25
N PHE A 28 9.12 3.79 10.52
CA PHE A 28 10.01 3.35 11.58
C PHE A 28 9.64 1.93 12.03
N GLU A 29 10.64 1.07 12.20
CA GLU A 29 10.51 -0.24 12.84
C GLU A 29 11.35 -0.20 14.12
N CYS A 30 10.73 -0.38 15.29
CA CYS A 30 11.42 -0.24 16.57
C CYS A 30 10.99 -1.32 17.57
N ARG A 31 11.87 -1.63 18.54
CA ARG A 31 11.54 -2.46 19.70
C ARG A 31 11.36 -1.54 20.91
N GLY A 32 10.20 -0.89 21.00
CA GLY A 32 9.86 0.02 22.12
C GLY A 32 9.01 1.19 21.68
N GLU A 33 7.68 1.02 21.73
CA GLU A 33 6.69 2.02 21.32
C GLU A 33 6.82 3.34 22.10
N GLU A 34 7.00 3.28 23.42
CA GLU A 34 7.10 4.46 24.27
C GLU A 34 8.32 5.33 23.94
N ALA A 35 9.49 4.72 23.76
CA ALA A 35 10.72 5.43 23.43
C ALA A 35 10.66 6.07 22.04
N LEU A 36 10.08 5.36 21.06
CA LEU A 36 9.86 5.92 19.73
C LEU A 36 8.85 7.06 19.77
N THR A 37 7.77 6.92 20.54
CA THR A 37 6.74 7.95 20.68
C THR A 37 7.32 9.23 21.27
N GLN A 38 8.12 9.11 22.34
CA GLN A 38 8.83 10.24 22.93
C GLN A 38 9.81 10.90 21.94
N ALA A 39 10.60 10.09 21.21
CA ALA A 39 11.51 10.62 20.20
C ALA A 39 10.77 11.33 19.05
N LEU A 40 9.63 10.80 18.61
CA LEU A 40 8.79 11.41 17.58
C LEU A 40 8.14 12.71 18.08
N GLN A 41 7.71 12.78 19.33
CA GLN A 41 7.19 14.01 19.94
C GLN A 41 8.26 15.11 20.00
N ILE A 42 9.50 14.76 20.39
CA ILE A 42 10.63 15.69 20.37
C ILE A 42 10.92 16.13 18.94
N LEU A 43 11.00 15.20 17.98
CA LEU A 43 11.24 15.50 16.58
C LEU A 43 10.15 16.42 15.99
N HIS A 44 8.89 16.18 16.36
CA HIS A 44 7.76 17.02 15.96
C HIS A 44 7.87 18.46 16.47
N ARG A 45 8.41 18.63 17.69
CA ARG A 45 8.64 19.95 18.29
C ARG A 45 9.81 20.69 17.64
N GLU A 46 10.89 19.97 17.30
CA GLU A 46 12.15 20.57 16.85
C GLU A 46 12.28 20.72 15.32
N LEU A 47 11.59 19.89 14.54
CA LEU A 47 11.51 20.09 13.08
C LEU A 47 10.18 20.79 12.73
N PRO A 48 10.21 22.01 12.16
CA PRO A 48 9.05 22.60 11.52
C PRO A 48 8.80 21.88 10.18
N LEU A 49 8.44 20.61 10.25
CA LEU A 49 7.87 19.86 9.14
C LEU A 49 6.53 20.56 8.84
N ALA A 50 6.42 21.14 7.64
CA ALA A 50 5.38 22.05 7.13
C ALA A 50 4.02 22.13 7.89
N GLU A 51 3.55 23.36 8.07
CA GLU A 51 2.34 23.78 8.82
C GLU A 51 0.99 23.44 8.13
N THR A 52 0.94 22.59 7.10
CA THR A 52 -0.21 22.51 6.18
C THR A 52 -0.89 21.14 6.06
N GLY A 53 -0.68 20.21 7.00
CA GLY A 53 -1.45 18.96 7.03
C GLY A 53 -1.61 18.43 8.44
N GLU A 54 -2.74 17.77 8.73
CA GLU A 54 -2.93 17.00 9.96
C GLU A 54 -1.79 15.98 10.08
N LYS A 55 -0.90 16.21 11.04
CA LYS A 55 0.30 15.41 11.27
C LYS A 55 -0.09 14.19 12.09
N GLU A 56 -0.56 13.15 11.42
CA GLU A 56 -0.97 11.92 12.08
C GLU A 56 0.21 10.93 12.15
N ILE A 57 0.62 10.62 13.38
CA ILE A 57 1.48 9.46 13.65
C ILE A 57 0.55 8.25 13.63
N PHE A 58 0.76 7.36 12.66
CA PHE A 58 0.02 6.11 12.59
C PHE A 58 0.88 4.99 13.18
N SER A 59 0.43 4.43 14.31
CA SER A 59 0.91 3.12 14.74
C SER A 59 0.37 2.06 13.78
N VAL A 60 1.10 0.98 13.56
CA VAL A 60 0.66 -0.18 12.76
C VAL A 60 0.46 -1.32 13.75
N GLY A 61 -0.76 -1.84 13.85
CA GLY A 61 -1.06 -2.97 14.72
C GLY A 61 -0.43 -4.28 14.24
N GLU A 62 -0.42 -5.30 15.10
CA GLU A 62 0.25 -6.58 14.81
C GLU A 62 -0.35 -7.30 13.60
N ASP A 63 -1.68 -7.24 13.43
CA ASP A 63 -2.37 -7.88 12.31
C ASP A 63 -2.04 -7.18 10.98
N GLU A 64 -2.01 -5.85 10.97
CA GLU A 64 -1.64 -5.07 9.79
C GLU A 64 -0.16 -5.22 9.48
N GLU A 65 0.71 -5.26 10.49
CA GLU A 65 2.12 -5.52 10.32
C GLU A 65 2.33 -6.90 9.67
N ARG A 66 1.64 -7.93 10.15
CA ARG A 66 1.68 -9.27 9.55
C ARG A 66 1.26 -9.24 8.08
N ILE A 67 0.14 -8.59 7.76
CA ILE A 67 -0.36 -8.47 6.38
C ILE A 67 0.66 -7.73 5.51
N LEU A 68 1.19 -6.61 5.98
CA LEU A 68 2.22 -5.84 5.29
C LEU A 68 3.47 -6.70 5.03
N ARG A 69 3.97 -7.41 6.03
CA ARG A 69 5.13 -8.32 5.86
C ARG A 69 4.85 -9.41 4.83
N GLU A 70 3.64 -9.97 4.81
CA GLU A 70 3.25 -11.01 3.85
C GLU A 70 3.18 -10.50 2.42
N ILE A 71 2.60 -9.32 2.18
CA ILE A 71 2.41 -8.80 0.82
C ILE A 71 3.68 -8.14 0.25
N PHE A 72 4.52 -7.52 1.09
CA PHE A 72 5.78 -6.90 0.65
C PHE A 72 6.95 -7.88 0.62
N GLY A 73 6.87 -8.99 1.36
CA GLY A 73 7.93 -9.97 1.49
C GLY A 73 9.25 -9.39 2.01
N SER A 74 10.33 -10.16 1.86
CA SER A 74 11.68 -9.74 2.26
C SER A 74 12.24 -8.61 1.41
N GLU A 75 11.81 -8.50 0.16
CA GLU A 75 12.28 -7.48 -0.79
C GLU A 75 11.70 -6.08 -0.51
N LYS A 76 10.73 -5.97 0.41
CA LYS A 76 10.00 -4.72 0.70
C LYS A 76 9.34 -4.13 -0.56
N ASN A 77 8.96 -5.00 -1.51
CA ASN A 77 8.38 -4.64 -2.80
C ASN A 77 7.11 -5.45 -3.04
N LEU A 78 6.02 -4.77 -3.40
CA LEU A 78 4.74 -5.39 -3.73
C LEU A 78 4.62 -5.61 -5.25
N PRO A 79 4.80 -6.85 -5.76
CA PRO A 79 4.74 -7.12 -7.19
C PRO A 79 3.33 -7.01 -7.77
N MET A 80 3.24 -6.89 -9.10
CA MET A 80 1.96 -6.86 -9.82
C MET A 80 1.12 -8.10 -9.51
N SER A 81 -0.15 -7.90 -9.19
CA SER A 81 -1.15 -8.96 -9.17
C SER A 81 -1.96 -8.99 -10.47
N LYS A 82 -2.61 -10.12 -10.74
CA LYS A 82 -3.57 -10.26 -11.84
C LYS A 82 -4.88 -10.82 -11.34
N GLY A 83 -5.96 -10.43 -11.97
CA GLY A 83 -7.28 -10.95 -11.65
C GLY A 83 -8.31 -10.72 -12.74
N VAL A 84 -9.53 -11.09 -12.41
CA VAL A 84 -10.71 -10.94 -13.26
C VAL A 84 -11.82 -10.27 -12.47
N ILE A 85 -12.78 -9.67 -13.18
CA ILE A 85 -14.03 -9.19 -12.59
C ILE A 85 -15.18 -10.05 -13.11
N ARG A 86 -15.86 -10.79 -12.23
CA ARG A 86 -17.00 -11.66 -12.59
C ARG A 86 -18.19 -11.36 -11.68
N GLY A 87 -19.35 -11.10 -12.26
CA GLY A 87 -20.57 -10.76 -11.49
C GLY A 87 -20.36 -9.56 -10.57
N GLY A 88 -19.63 -8.55 -11.04
CA GLY A 88 -19.28 -7.35 -10.28
C GLY A 88 -18.23 -7.53 -9.17
N ARG A 89 -17.68 -8.74 -8.95
CA ARG A 89 -16.68 -9.02 -7.91
C ARG A 89 -15.28 -9.17 -8.50
N VAL A 90 -14.28 -8.64 -7.82
CA VAL A 90 -12.87 -8.84 -8.16
C VAL A 90 -12.43 -10.21 -7.64
N GLN A 91 -11.79 -11.01 -8.48
CA GLN A 91 -11.17 -12.28 -8.13
C GLN A 91 -9.71 -12.25 -8.55
N ILE A 92 -8.78 -12.37 -7.61
CA ILE A 92 -7.35 -12.35 -7.90
C ILE A 92 -6.88 -13.77 -8.23
N THR A 93 -6.20 -13.90 -9.37
CA THR A 93 -5.73 -15.19 -9.88
C THR A 93 -4.24 -15.39 -9.63
N GLU A 94 -3.46 -14.30 -9.61
CA GLU A 94 -2.00 -14.32 -9.44
C GLU A 94 -1.52 -13.15 -8.58
N GLY A 95 -0.40 -13.35 -7.89
CA GLY A 95 0.30 -12.31 -7.14
C GLY A 95 -0.12 -12.18 -5.66
N PRO A 96 0.49 -11.21 -4.95
CA PRO A 96 0.38 -11.06 -3.49
C PRO A 96 -1.03 -10.71 -3.00
N LEU A 97 -1.89 -10.18 -3.87
CA LEU A 97 -3.29 -9.86 -3.53
C LEU A 97 -4.22 -11.09 -3.53
N ARG A 98 -3.73 -12.28 -3.93
CA ARG A 98 -4.55 -13.50 -3.97
C ARG A 98 -5.02 -13.88 -2.57
N GLY A 99 -6.33 -14.07 -2.39
CA GLY A 99 -6.95 -14.34 -1.09
C GLY A 99 -7.15 -13.10 -0.23
N ARG A 100 -6.83 -11.90 -0.75
CA ARG A 100 -6.94 -10.60 -0.08
C ARG A 100 -7.89 -9.65 -0.82
N GLU A 101 -8.82 -10.20 -1.60
CA GLU A 101 -9.78 -9.46 -2.42
C GLU A 101 -10.61 -8.45 -1.61
N GLN A 102 -10.94 -8.79 -0.36
CA GLN A 102 -11.74 -7.94 0.52
C GLN A 102 -11.04 -6.64 0.91
N MET A 103 -9.70 -6.61 0.85
CA MET A 103 -8.94 -5.38 1.06
C MET A 103 -9.06 -4.41 -0.12
N ILE A 104 -9.47 -4.88 -1.30
CA ILE A 104 -9.54 -4.05 -2.52
C ILE A 104 -10.78 -3.15 -2.45
N ARG A 105 -10.56 -1.89 -2.09
CA ARG A 105 -11.62 -0.88 -2.02
C ARG A 105 -12.04 -0.39 -3.41
N LYS A 106 -11.07 -0.26 -4.31
CA LYS A 106 -11.27 0.29 -5.66
C LYS A 106 -10.24 -0.28 -6.62
N VAL A 107 -10.67 -0.51 -7.87
CA VAL A 107 -9.78 -0.87 -8.98
C VAL A 107 -9.87 0.19 -10.06
N ASP A 108 -8.72 0.76 -10.44
CA ASP A 108 -8.56 1.58 -11.63
C ASP A 108 -7.91 0.72 -12.72
N ARG A 109 -8.75 0.13 -13.58
CA ARG A 109 -8.30 -0.75 -14.66
C ARG A 109 -7.47 -0.02 -15.71
N HIS A 110 -7.75 1.27 -15.94
CA HIS A 110 -7.03 2.05 -16.94
C HIS A 110 -5.59 2.30 -16.50
N LYS A 111 -5.37 2.46 -15.19
CA LYS A 111 -4.04 2.61 -14.59
C LYS A 111 -3.41 1.30 -14.14
N ARG A 112 -4.15 0.18 -14.22
CA ARG A 112 -3.74 -1.13 -13.68
C ARG A 112 -3.36 -1.05 -12.19
N LEU A 113 -4.19 -0.38 -11.40
CA LEU A 113 -3.98 -0.17 -9.98
C LEU A 113 -5.17 -0.64 -9.15
N ALA A 114 -4.87 -1.25 -8.00
CA ALA A 114 -5.79 -1.47 -6.91
C ALA A 114 -5.47 -0.50 -5.76
N PHE A 115 -6.53 -0.01 -5.12
CA PHE A 115 -6.46 0.74 -3.88
C PHE A 115 -6.92 -0.18 -2.76
N LEU A 116 -6.01 -0.49 -1.85
CA LEU A 116 -6.26 -1.37 -0.71
C LEU A 116 -6.62 -0.52 0.50
N LYS A 117 -7.55 -1.02 1.31
CA LYS A 117 -7.91 -0.45 2.61
C LYS A 117 -7.58 -1.48 3.69
N MET A 118 -6.87 -1.05 4.73
CA MET A 118 -6.70 -1.77 5.99
C MET A 118 -7.27 -0.90 7.11
N GLU A 119 -8.04 -1.51 8.00
CA GLU A 119 -8.57 -0.85 9.20
C GLU A 119 -7.61 -1.12 10.34
N ASN A 120 -7.20 -0.07 11.07
CA ASN A 120 -6.27 -0.20 12.17
C ASN A 120 -6.68 0.73 13.31
N ALA A 121 -7.26 0.17 14.37
CA ALA A 121 -7.62 0.87 15.60
C ALA A 121 -8.32 2.24 15.39
N GLY A 122 -9.21 2.35 14.40
CA GLY A 122 -9.95 3.57 14.05
C GLY A 122 -9.36 4.41 12.93
N ASN A 123 -8.15 4.10 12.47
CA ASN A 123 -7.48 4.73 11.33
C ASN A 123 -7.60 3.86 10.06
N GLU A 124 -7.60 4.50 8.89
CA GLU A 124 -7.62 3.83 7.59
C GLU A 124 -6.26 3.93 6.90
N ILE A 125 -5.60 2.80 6.66
CA ILE A 125 -4.37 2.76 5.86
C ILE A 125 -4.75 2.47 4.40
N CYS A 126 -4.49 3.45 3.52
CA CYS A 126 -4.73 3.32 2.08
C CYS A 126 -3.43 2.99 1.33
N LEU A 127 -3.36 1.83 0.69
CA LEU A 127 -2.19 1.41 -0.10
C LEU A 127 -2.52 1.35 -1.60
N LYS A 128 -1.50 1.61 -2.44
CA LYS A 128 -1.57 1.36 -3.89
C LYS A 128 -0.86 0.03 -4.20
N ALA A 129 -1.48 -0.75 -5.06
CA ALA A 129 -0.92 -2.00 -5.56
C ALA A 129 -1.12 -2.11 -7.07
N GLY A 130 -0.15 -2.70 -7.77
CA GLY A 130 -0.30 -3.05 -9.17
C GLY A 130 -1.33 -4.16 -9.35
N LEU A 131 -2.34 -3.94 -10.19
CA LEU A 131 -3.36 -4.93 -10.51
C LEU A 131 -3.78 -4.86 -11.98
N GLU A 132 -3.50 -5.92 -12.73
CA GLU A 132 -4.03 -6.10 -14.08
C GLU A 132 -5.33 -6.93 -14.04
N ILE A 133 -6.41 -6.36 -14.58
CA ILE A 133 -7.66 -7.08 -14.81
C ILE A 133 -7.69 -7.60 -16.25
N THR A 134 -7.59 -8.91 -16.42
CA THR A 134 -7.49 -9.56 -17.74
C THR A 134 -8.86 -9.82 -18.37
N GLU A 135 -9.90 -9.99 -17.55
CA GLU A 135 -11.26 -10.28 -17.99
C GLU A 135 -12.27 -9.50 -17.15
N LYS A 136 -13.35 -9.01 -17.79
CA LYS A 136 -14.52 -8.47 -17.10
C LYS A 136 -15.80 -9.02 -17.70
N THR A 137 -16.55 -9.75 -16.90
CA THR A 137 -17.88 -10.27 -17.24
C THR A 137 -18.91 -9.64 -16.31
N ALA A 138 -19.98 -9.09 -16.91
CA ALA A 138 -21.07 -8.43 -16.20
C ALA A 138 -21.84 -9.42 -15.32
#